data_AF-A0A1H3K4G3-F1
#
_entry.id   AF-A0A1H3K4G3-F1
#
_cell.length_a   1.000
_cell.length_b   1.000
_cell.length_c   1.000
_cell.angle_alpha   90.00
_cell.angle_beta   90.00
_cell.angle_gamma   90.00
#
_symmetry.space_group_name_H-M   'P 1'
#
loop_
_entity.id
_entity.type
_entity.pdbx_description
1 polymer ?
#
loop_
_entity_poly.entity_id
_entity_poly.type
_entity_poly.pdbx_seq_one_letter_code
_entity_poly.pdbx_strand_id
1 'polypeptide(L)'
;MINEKDVVKEQLRDERTHRVDTIGFKTNEAKQLLEFCIELNNQDDRNAHPDNSEFKPDLGQWKIIKDSRAGKKDDPTKNGFGPFNNAWIALQKSAGDEYALAIRGTVGQARSILNDVLATTIPADSGIEFPKNRNLPITFATTPRAEVHLGFAYAAFSMLFDNERGIVNLLRSGLIPPGAKLFITGHSQGAAIGTLVHAYLHYAITDPTDRYQLKDKRLTLKSYVFAQPKPGNYQFALDFARVAGHHGTAFVINNNLDAVPQLPINQQTIAESIADAVSENQGHGRGASGVLIDGLAKAGKAVFWARNLFAEHIANKVDKLYSLEQAKNIDTSYFDGIAKIPEQAVNSLNYTLSGTLIPVFGISGGGNLYPPASSDKPDLLLQHHATTYRKLINQQL
;
A
#
# COMPACT_ATOMS: atom_id res chain seq x y z
N MET A 1 29.63 22.73 14.49
CA MET A 1 29.30 23.82 13.55
C MET A 1 29.46 23.25 12.16
N ILE A 2 28.36 22.86 11.51
CA ILE A 2 28.38 22.43 10.12
C ILE A 2 28.61 23.69 9.29
N ASN A 3 29.62 23.66 8.42
CA ASN A 3 30.08 24.82 7.67
C ASN A 3 29.05 25.15 6.57
N GLU A 4 28.57 26.39 6.48
CA GLU A 4 27.59 26.84 5.48
C GLU A 4 28.01 26.49 4.03
N LYS A 5 29.32 26.40 3.77
CA LYS A 5 29.86 26.01 2.46
C LYS A 5 29.61 24.56 2.09
N ASP A 6 29.46 23.67 3.08
CA ASP A 6 29.17 22.25 2.86
C ASP A 6 27.68 22.06 2.59
N VAL A 7 26.80 22.78 3.30
CA VAL A 7 25.34 22.82 3.06
C VAL A 7 25.03 23.30 1.63
N VAL A 8 25.71 24.37 1.18
CA VAL A 8 25.52 24.93 -0.17
C VAL A 8 26.08 24.00 -1.26
N LYS A 9 27.17 23.26 -1.00
CA LYS A 9 27.72 22.27 -1.95
C LYS A 9 26.84 21.04 -2.09
N GLU A 10 26.18 20.63 -1.02
CA GLU A 10 25.25 19.50 -0.98
C GLU A 10 23.95 19.83 -1.74
N GLN A 11 23.37 21.01 -1.50
CA GLN A 11 22.24 21.54 -2.28
C GLN A 11 22.55 21.69 -3.77
N LEU A 12 23.75 22.18 -4.13
CA LEU A 12 24.15 22.35 -5.54
C LEU A 12 24.42 21.02 -6.27
N ARG A 13 24.66 19.91 -5.55
CA ARG A 13 24.78 18.57 -6.14
C ARG A 13 23.41 17.99 -6.50
N ASP A 14 22.43 18.12 -5.60
CA ASP A 14 21.05 17.65 -5.78
C ASP A 14 20.38 18.23 -7.04
N GLU A 15 20.54 19.54 -7.26
CA GLU A 15 19.88 20.25 -8.37
C GLU A 15 20.43 19.86 -9.76
N ARG A 16 21.66 19.34 -9.85
CA ARG A 16 22.32 19.03 -11.15
C ARG A 16 22.24 17.57 -11.56
N THR A 17 22.03 16.62 -10.64
CA THR A 17 22.05 15.18 -10.94
C THR A 17 20.68 14.51 -10.91
N HIS A 18 19.61 15.22 -10.50
CA HIS A 18 18.29 14.62 -10.23
C HIS A 18 17.16 15.27 -11.01
N ARG A 19 17.34 15.48 -12.33
CA ARG A 19 16.17 15.59 -13.21
C ARG A 19 15.56 14.21 -13.33
N VAL A 20 14.60 13.90 -12.45
CA VAL A 20 13.76 12.71 -12.59
C VAL A 20 12.89 12.96 -13.82
N ASP A 21 13.27 12.38 -14.95
CA ASP A 21 12.45 12.41 -16.15
C ASP A 21 11.24 11.51 -15.89
N THR A 22 10.23 12.08 -15.23
CA THR A 22 9.04 11.35 -14.77
C THR A 22 8.01 11.33 -15.87
N ILE A 23 8.35 10.73 -17.01
CA ILE A 23 7.45 10.56 -18.13
C ILE A 23 6.13 9.96 -17.61
N GLY A 24 5.04 10.69 -17.84
CA GLY A 24 3.70 10.31 -17.40
C GLY A 24 3.31 10.79 -15.99
N PHE A 25 4.22 11.19 -15.11
CA PHE A 25 3.86 11.73 -13.79
C PHE A 25 3.21 13.10 -13.93
N LYS A 26 2.27 13.40 -13.03
CA LYS A 26 1.58 14.69 -12.98
C LYS A 26 1.30 15.02 -11.53
N THR A 27 1.88 16.11 -11.04
CA THR A 27 1.71 16.58 -9.67
C THR A 27 0.23 16.76 -9.31
N ASN A 28 -0.57 17.36 -10.19
CA ASN A 28 -2.00 17.59 -9.90
C ASN A 28 -2.79 16.29 -9.78
N GLU A 29 -2.43 15.24 -10.53
CA GLU A 29 -3.04 13.91 -10.37
C GLU A 29 -2.65 13.31 -9.01
N ALA A 30 -1.38 13.42 -8.60
CA ALA A 30 -0.92 12.97 -7.28
C ALA A 30 -1.61 13.71 -6.12
N LYS A 31 -1.66 15.05 -6.16
CA LYS A 31 -2.34 15.89 -5.17
C LYS A 31 -3.80 15.47 -5.01
N GLN A 32 -4.51 15.33 -6.13
CA GLN A 32 -5.93 14.96 -6.10
C GLN A 32 -6.18 13.54 -5.59
N LEU A 33 -5.35 12.56 -5.99
CA LEU A 33 -5.51 11.16 -5.59
C LEU A 33 -5.17 10.92 -4.12
N LEU A 34 -4.32 11.75 -3.51
CA LEU A 34 -4.07 11.72 -2.07
C LEU A 34 -5.32 12.14 -1.27
N GLU A 35 -6.07 13.14 -1.74
CA GLU A 35 -7.31 13.57 -1.08
C GLU A 35 -8.34 12.43 -0.99
N PHE A 36 -8.36 11.51 -1.96
CA PHE A 36 -9.23 10.33 -1.90
C PHE A 36 -8.78 9.34 -0.83
N CYS A 37 -7.47 9.24 -0.59
CA CYS A 37 -6.94 8.46 0.52
C CYS A 37 -7.39 9.06 1.86
N ILE A 38 -7.35 10.39 2.01
CA ILE A 38 -7.82 11.09 3.22
C ILE A 38 -9.33 10.89 3.44
N GLU A 39 -10.14 10.91 2.38
CA GLU A 39 -11.57 10.61 2.47
C GLU A 39 -11.86 9.18 2.98
N LEU A 40 -11.01 8.22 2.61
CA LEU A 40 -11.11 6.84 3.10
C LEU A 40 -10.54 6.67 4.52
N ASN A 41 -9.44 7.36 4.81
CA ASN A 41 -8.69 7.28 6.06
C ASN A 41 -9.24 8.27 7.08
N ASN A 42 -10.16 7.79 7.91
CA ASN A 42 -10.33 8.35 9.26
C ASN A 42 -9.11 8.04 10.19
N GLN A 43 -7.95 7.71 9.62
CA GLN A 43 -6.72 7.39 10.35
C GLN A 43 -6.00 8.64 10.86
N ASP A 44 -6.11 9.75 10.13
CA ASP A 44 -5.54 11.05 10.52
C ASP A 44 -6.48 11.78 11.52
N ASP A 45 -7.30 11.04 12.27
CA ASP A 45 -8.13 11.55 13.37
C ASP A 45 -9.18 12.62 12.98
N ARG A 46 -9.68 12.60 11.73
CA ARG A 46 -10.77 13.48 11.24
C ARG A 46 -11.96 13.52 12.21
N ASN A 47 -12.35 12.37 12.77
CA ASN A 47 -13.46 12.29 13.72
C ASN A 47 -13.15 12.92 15.09
N ALA A 48 -11.90 12.95 15.53
CA ALA A 48 -11.53 13.67 16.76
C ALA A 48 -11.27 15.17 16.50
N HIS A 49 -11.03 15.56 15.25
CA HIS A 49 -10.78 16.94 14.84
C HIS A 49 -11.73 17.42 13.72
N PRO A 50 -13.07 17.36 13.92
CA PRO A 50 -14.05 17.64 12.88
C PRO A 50 -14.03 19.09 12.36
N ASP A 51 -13.46 20.02 13.13
CA ASP A 51 -13.37 21.43 12.77
C ASP A 51 -12.05 21.80 12.08
N ASN A 52 -11.05 20.92 12.12
CA ASN A 52 -9.77 21.19 11.48
C ASN A 52 -9.83 20.84 9.99
N SER A 53 -9.65 21.85 9.13
CA SER A 53 -9.65 21.69 7.67
C SER A 53 -8.51 20.80 7.16
N GLU A 54 -7.44 20.64 7.93
CA GLU A 54 -6.32 19.74 7.58
C GLU A 54 -6.79 18.30 7.39
N PHE A 55 -7.72 17.82 8.21
CA PHE A 55 -8.22 16.45 8.15
C PHE A 55 -9.43 16.28 7.22
N LYS A 56 -9.82 17.35 6.52
CA LYS A 56 -10.89 17.32 5.53
C LYS A 56 -10.28 17.10 4.14
N PRO A 57 -10.82 16.15 3.36
CA PRO A 57 -10.39 15.96 1.99
C PRO A 57 -10.99 17.01 1.06
N ASP A 58 -10.25 17.39 0.02
CA ASP A 58 -10.76 18.16 -1.12
C ASP A 58 -10.95 17.26 -2.35
N LEU A 59 -12.21 16.86 -2.61
CA LEU A 59 -12.54 16.03 -3.76
C LEU A 59 -12.56 16.82 -5.08
N GLY A 60 -12.51 18.16 -5.04
CA GLY A 60 -12.55 19.01 -6.22
C GLY A 60 -13.74 18.68 -7.14
N GLN A 61 -13.45 18.36 -8.40
CA GLN A 61 -14.46 18.01 -9.42
C GLN A 61 -14.87 16.53 -9.40
N TRP A 62 -14.46 15.76 -8.41
CA TRP A 62 -14.73 14.32 -8.33
C TRP A 62 -15.93 14.02 -7.46
N LYS A 63 -16.76 13.09 -7.92
CA LYS A 63 -17.93 12.60 -7.20
C LYS A 63 -17.74 11.13 -6.90
N ILE A 64 -18.02 10.72 -5.67
CA ILE A 64 -18.10 9.31 -5.30
C ILE A 64 -19.32 8.70 -6.03
N ILE A 65 -19.06 7.70 -6.86
CA ILE A 65 -20.08 6.95 -7.61
C ILE A 65 -20.42 5.62 -6.92
N LYS A 66 -19.51 5.10 -6.10
CA LYS A 66 -19.72 3.90 -5.30
C LYS A 66 -18.83 3.91 -4.06
N ASP A 67 -19.38 3.49 -2.93
CA ASP A 67 -18.66 3.31 -1.67
C ASP A 67 -18.93 1.91 -1.14
N SER A 68 -17.87 1.13 -0.93
CA SER A 68 -17.97 -0.23 -0.36
C SER A 68 -18.43 -0.27 1.10
N ARG A 69 -18.46 0.88 1.76
CA ARG A 69 -18.94 1.08 3.15
C ARG A 69 -20.41 1.50 3.19
N ALA A 70 -21.04 1.79 2.06
CA ALA A 70 -22.41 2.28 2.00
C ALA A 70 -23.38 1.33 2.74
N GLY A 71 -24.26 1.89 3.58
CA GLY A 71 -25.20 1.12 4.40
C GLY A 71 -24.58 0.41 5.63
N LYS A 72 -23.29 0.64 5.92
CA LYS A 72 -22.63 0.16 7.15
C LYS A 72 -22.58 1.27 8.20
N LYS A 73 -22.27 0.90 9.44
CA LYS A 73 -22.07 1.86 10.55
C LYS A 73 -20.92 2.82 10.23
N ASP A 74 -21.00 4.05 10.71
CA ASP A 74 -19.92 5.03 10.60
C ASP A 74 -18.80 4.76 11.62
N ASP A 75 -18.29 3.53 11.61
CA ASP A 75 -17.19 3.08 12.43
C ASP A 75 -16.17 2.40 11.51
N PRO A 76 -15.03 3.07 11.22
CA PRO A 76 -13.99 2.54 10.35
C PRO A 76 -13.44 1.18 10.78
N THR A 77 -13.54 0.83 12.08
CA THR A 77 -13.12 -0.47 12.61
C THR A 77 -14.13 -1.59 12.35
N LYS A 78 -15.30 -1.27 11.77
CA LYS A 78 -16.42 -2.21 11.55
C LYS A 78 -17.09 -2.10 10.18
N ASN A 79 -16.67 -1.15 9.34
CA ASN A 79 -17.33 -0.87 8.05
C ASN A 79 -16.54 -1.33 6.82
N GLY A 80 -15.40 -1.99 7.02
CA GLY A 80 -14.54 -2.51 5.96
C GLY A 80 -14.79 -3.97 5.58
N PHE A 81 -13.97 -4.48 4.68
CA PHE A 81 -13.69 -5.90 4.49
C PHE A 81 -12.76 -6.33 5.62
N GLY A 82 -13.18 -7.30 6.41
CA GLY A 82 -12.32 -7.80 7.48
C GLY A 82 -11.19 -8.69 6.92
N PRO A 83 -10.35 -9.22 7.82
CA PRO A 83 -10.18 -8.80 9.21
C PRO A 83 -9.51 -7.42 9.33
N PHE A 84 -8.94 -6.88 8.26
CA PHE A 84 -8.13 -5.65 8.26
C PHE A 84 -8.95 -4.36 8.12
N ASN A 85 -10.27 -4.48 7.94
CA ASN A 85 -11.16 -3.36 7.67
C ASN A 85 -10.67 -2.51 6.49
N ASN A 86 -10.13 -3.12 5.44
CA ASN A 86 -9.88 -2.38 4.20
C ASN A 86 -11.22 -1.95 3.61
N ALA A 87 -11.21 -0.94 2.76
CA ALA A 87 -12.40 -0.47 2.06
C ALA A 87 -11.95 0.22 0.79
N TRP A 88 -12.88 0.45 -0.11
CA TRP A 88 -12.63 1.23 -1.32
C TRP A 88 -13.80 2.16 -1.63
N ILE A 89 -13.48 3.26 -2.31
CA ILE A 89 -14.44 4.15 -2.98
C ILE A 89 -14.07 4.25 -4.46
N ALA A 90 -15.08 4.35 -5.31
CA ALA A 90 -14.93 4.68 -6.71
C ALA A 90 -15.45 6.09 -6.95
N LEU A 91 -14.67 6.89 -7.67
CA LEU A 91 -15.00 8.27 -8.01
C LEU A 91 -14.98 8.47 -9.52
N GLN A 92 -15.78 9.42 -9.99
CA GLN A 92 -15.79 9.91 -11.36
C GLN A 92 -15.53 11.41 -11.36
N LYS A 93 -14.68 11.86 -12.30
CA LYS A 93 -14.48 13.28 -12.54
C LYS A 93 -15.67 13.84 -13.33
N SER A 94 -16.23 14.96 -12.90
CA SER A 94 -17.47 15.53 -13.44
C SER A 94 -17.43 15.80 -14.95
N ALA A 95 -16.25 15.98 -15.53
CA ALA A 95 -16.05 16.11 -16.97
C ALA A 95 -14.91 15.18 -17.41
N GLY A 96 -15.27 14.10 -18.11
CA GLY A 96 -14.32 13.21 -18.77
C GLY A 96 -14.61 11.72 -18.58
N ASP A 97 -13.66 10.93 -19.06
CA ASP A 97 -13.57 9.47 -18.98
C ASP A 97 -12.62 9.02 -17.85
N GLU A 98 -12.35 9.93 -16.90
CA GLU A 98 -11.45 9.71 -15.77
C GLU A 98 -12.22 9.21 -14.54
N TYR A 99 -11.79 8.05 -14.04
CA TYR A 99 -12.34 7.38 -12.86
C TYR A 99 -11.21 7.07 -11.89
N ALA A 100 -11.51 6.99 -10.59
CA ALA A 100 -10.54 6.64 -9.58
C ALA A 100 -11.09 5.54 -8.67
N LEU A 101 -10.22 4.60 -8.30
CA LEU A 101 -10.43 3.62 -7.26
C LEU A 101 -9.44 3.93 -6.13
N ALA A 102 -9.95 4.44 -5.02
CA ALA A 102 -9.14 4.67 -3.84
C ALA A 102 -9.32 3.49 -2.87
N ILE A 103 -8.22 3.07 -2.24
CA ILE A 103 -8.17 1.92 -1.35
C ILE A 103 -7.66 2.33 0.04
N ARG A 104 -8.41 1.95 1.07
CA ARG A 104 -8.13 2.24 2.49
C ARG A 104 -7.10 1.27 3.05
N GLY A 105 -6.16 1.81 3.83
CA GLY A 105 -5.27 1.02 4.68
C GLY A 105 -5.96 0.44 5.93
N THR A 106 -5.17 -0.13 6.85
CA THR A 106 -5.69 -0.79 8.06
C THR A 106 -6.18 0.21 9.11
N VAL A 107 -7.41 0.08 9.62
CA VAL A 107 -7.91 0.96 10.68
C VAL A 107 -7.46 0.41 12.05
N GLY A 108 -6.23 0.69 12.48
CA GLY A 108 -5.70 0.25 13.77
C GLY A 108 -4.31 0.80 14.12
N GLN A 109 -4.03 1.02 15.40
CA GLN A 109 -2.79 1.63 15.93
C GLN A 109 -1.51 0.93 15.42
N ALA A 110 -0.42 1.69 15.32
CA ALA A 110 0.92 1.32 14.84
C ALA A 110 1.47 -0.07 15.26
N ARG A 111 1.02 -0.63 16.40
CA ARG A 111 1.38 -1.98 16.87
C ARG A 111 0.80 -3.11 16.00
N SER A 112 -0.32 -2.89 15.30
CA SER A 112 -0.87 -3.87 14.35
C SER A 112 -0.07 -3.89 13.05
N ILE A 113 0.40 -2.72 12.59
CA ILE A 113 1.20 -2.56 11.36
C ILE A 113 2.48 -3.41 11.44
N LEU A 114 3.17 -3.41 12.60
CA LEU A 114 4.39 -4.21 12.78
C LEU A 114 4.13 -5.73 12.82
N ASN A 115 2.97 -6.16 13.33
CA ASN A 115 2.58 -7.58 13.35
C ASN A 115 2.14 -8.08 11.96
N ASP A 116 1.53 -7.20 11.16
CA ASP A 116 1.08 -7.50 9.79
C ASP A 116 2.26 -7.56 8.80
N VAL A 117 3.30 -6.76 9.01
CA VAL A 117 4.53 -6.68 8.20
C VAL A 117 5.44 -7.92 8.31
N LEU A 118 5.25 -8.74 9.34
CA LEU A 118 6.04 -9.95 9.59
C LEU A 118 5.44 -11.22 8.96
N ALA A 119 4.39 -11.07 8.15
CA ALA A 119 3.71 -12.19 7.53
C ALA A 119 4.52 -12.82 6.39
N THR A 120 4.22 -14.10 6.16
CA THR A 120 4.78 -14.90 5.07
C THR A 120 4.38 -14.35 3.69
N THR A 121 4.85 -15.00 2.64
CA THR A 121 4.66 -14.60 1.24
C THR A 121 3.87 -15.70 0.51
N ILE A 122 3.29 -15.42 -0.66
CA ILE A 122 2.67 -16.41 -1.55
C ILE A 122 3.12 -16.21 -2.99
N PRO A 123 3.07 -17.25 -3.85
CA PRO A 123 3.39 -17.11 -5.26
C PRO A 123 2.41 -16.13 -5.91
N ALA A 124 2.94 -15.27 -6.77
CA ALA A 124 2.16 -14.24 -7.43
C ALA A 124 1.35 -14.76 -8.62
N ASP A 125 1.58 -16.00 -9.08
CA ASP A 125 0.94 -16.61 -10.27
C ASP A 125 -0.07 -17.72 -9.93
N SER A 126 0.09 -18.38 -8.78
CA SER A 126 -0.84 -19.40 -8.27
C SER A 126 -1.85 -18.88 -7.25
N GLY A 127 -1.78 -17.58 -6.93
CA GLY A 127 -2.74 -16.85 -6.10
C GLY A 127 -2.81 -17.29 -4.65
N ILE A 128 -4.03 -17.31 -4.11
CA ILE A 128 -4.31 -17.35 -2.67
C ILE A 128 -4.93 -18.69 -2.30
N GLU A 129 -4.55 -19.23 -1.15
CA GLU A 129 -5.20 -20.40 -0.58
C GLU A 129 -6.60 -20.02 -0.05
N PHE A 130 -7.65 -20.46 -0.76
CA PHE A 130 -9.03 -20.22 -0.40
C PHE A 130 -10.03 -21.21 -1.09
N PRO A 131 -10.95 -21.87 -0.34
CA PRO A 131 -10.87 -22.09 1.11
C PRO A 131 -9.65 -22.96 1.46
N LYS A 132 -9.46 -23.28 2.73
CA LYS A 132 -8.33 -24.10 3.21
C LYS A 132 -8.08 -25.32 2.31
N ASN A 133 -6.81 -25.55 1.99
CA ASN A 133 -6.29 -26.57 1.07
C ASN A 133 -6.70 -26.40 -0.41
N ARG A 134 -7.05 -25.19 -0.87
CA ARG A 134 -7.31 -24.92 -2.30
C ARG A 134 -6.61 -23.64 -2.73
N ASN A 135 -5.56 -23.74 -3.53
CA ASN A 135 -4.94 -22.56 -4.15
C ASN A 135 -5.75 -22.11 -5.36
N LEU A 136 -6.24 -20.87 -5.30
CA LEU A 136 -6.98 -20.25 -6.39
C LEU A 136 -6.03 -19.53 -7.33
N PRO A 137 -6.12 -19.76 -8.66
CA PRO A 137 -5.19 -19.27 -9.67
C PRO A 137 -5.33 -17.77 -9.92
N ILE A 138 -4.90 -16.94 -8.98
CA ILE A 138 -4.96 -15.48 -9.10
C ILE A 138 -3.58 -14.97 -9.48
N THR A 139 -3.55 -14.14 -10.52
CA THR A 139 -2.29 -13.65 -11.09
C THR A 139 -2.09 -12.18 -10.72
N PHE A 140 -1.07 -11.93 -9.89
CA PHE A 140 -0.50 -10.62 -9.61
C PHE A 140 0.77 -10.37 -10.40
N ALA A 141 1.51 -11.42 -10.79
CA ALA A 141 2.68 -11.34 -11.66
C ALA A 141 2.88 -12.66 -12.40
N THR A 142 3.60 -12.62 -13.52
CA THR A 142 3.93 -13.81 -14.33
C THR A 142 5.42 -14.16 -14.35
N THR A 143 6.25 -13.25 -13.84
CA THR A 143 7.70 -13.47 -13.71
C THR A 143 7.97 -14.66 -12.76
N PRO A 144 8.81 -15.63 -13.16
CA PRO A 144 9.09 -16.79 -12.33
C PRO A 144 9.62 -16.41 -10.94
N ARG A 145 9.11 -17.09 -9.91
CA ARG A 145 9.42 -16.84 -8.49
C ARG A 145 8.98 -15.45 -8.01
N ALA A 146 8.08 -14.77 -8.71
CA ALA A 146 7.40 -13.61 -8.17
C ALA A 146 6.56 -14.04 -6.97
N GLU A 147 6.72 -13.32 -5.88
CA GLU A 147 5.98 -13.57 -4.65
C GLU A 147 5.47 -12.24 -4.09
N VAL A 148 4.29 -12.26 -3.47
CA VAL A 148 3.63 -11.09 -2.89
C VAL A 148 3.34 -11.33 -1.41
N HIS A 149 3.28 -10.23 -0.65
CA HIS A 149 3.00 -10.30 0.78
C HIS A 149 1.61 -10.89 1.06
N LEU A 150 1.55 -11.92 1.91
CA LEU A 150 0.33 -12.70 2.16
C LEU A 150 -0.84 -11.81 2.59
N GLY A 151 -0.62 -10.95 3.59
CA GLY A 151 -1.68 -10.11 4.15
C GLY A 151 -2.27 -9.14 3.12
N PHE A 152 -1.42 -8.57 2.25
CA PHE A 152 -1.87 -7.64 1.22
C PHE A 152 -2.61 -8.36 0.11
N ALA A 153 -2.18 -9.56 -0.25
CA ALA A 153 -2.86 -10.37 -1.26
C ALA A 153 -4.25 -10.82 -0.80
N TYR A 154 -4.41 -11.30 0.44
CA TYR A 154 -5.73 -11.63 0.99
C TYR A 154 -6.66 -10.41 1.09
N ALA A 155 -6.12 -9.26 1.47
CA ALA A 155 -6.89 -8.02 1.50
C ALA A 155 -7.35 -7.60 0.09
N ALA A 156 -6.45 -7.68 -0.90
CA ALA A 156 -6.78 -7.44 -2.30
C ALA A 156 -7.87 -8.41 -2.78
N PHE A 157 -7.70 -9.70 -2.54
CA PHE A 157 -8.66 -10.74 -2.92
C PHE A 157 -10.05 -10.50 -2.35
N SER A 158 -10.14 -10.19 -1.06
CA SER A 158 -11.41 -9.97 -0.40
C SER A 158 -12.14 -8.74 -0.97
N MET A 159 -11.40 -7.69 -1.34
CA MET A 159 -11.99 -6.51 -2.00
C MET A 159 -12.32 -6.75 -3.47
N LEU A 160 -11.60 -7.63 -4.17
CA LEU A 160 -11.82 -7.91 -5.58
C LEU A 160 -13.07 -8.75 -5.79
N PHE A 161 -13.24 -9.80 -4.98
CA PHE A 161 -14.17 -10.88 -5.23
C PHE A 161 -15.36 -10.95 -4.26
N ASP A 162 -15.59 -9.95 -3.41
CA ASP A 162 -16.83 -9.93 -2.62
C ASP A 162 -18.08 -9.91 -3.52
N ASN A 163 -19.07 -10.75 -3.18
CA ASN A 163 -20.31 -10.99 -3.90
C ASN A 163 -21.16 -9.73 -4.10
N GLU A 164 -21.16 -8.80 -3.14
CA GLU A 164 -22.04 -7.63 -3.17
C GLU A 164 -21.30 -6.35 -3.56
N ARG A 165 -20.05 -6.23 -3.09
CA ARG A 165 -19.26 -5.00 -3.14
C ARG A 165 -17.82 -5.28 -3.58
N GLY A 166 -17.60 -6.32 -4.37
CA GLY A 166 -16.32 -6.59 -5.01
C GLY A 166 -15.98 -5.57 -6.11
N ILE A 167 -14.70 -5.28 -6.29
CA ILE A 167 -14.20 -4.40 -7.37
C ILE A 167 -14.50 -5.02 -8.74
N VAL A 168 -14.41 -6.34 -8.88
CA VAL A 168 -14.77 -7.01 -10.16
C VAL A 168 -16.25 -6.77 -10.48
N ASN A 169 -17.13 -6.85 -9.49
CA ASN A 169 -18.56 -6.55 -9.66
C ASN A 169 -18.81 -5.07 -9.98
N LEU A 170 -18.09 -4.15 -9.35
CA LEU A 170 -18.12 -2.72 -9.74
C LEU A 170 -17.78 -2.55 -11.21
N LEU A 171 -16.68 -3.15 -11.68
CA LEU A 171 -16.26 -3.02 -13.07
C LEU A 171 -17.32 -3.63 -14.00
N ARG A 172 -17.86 -4.81 -13.69
CA ARG A 172 -18.91 -5.46 -14.49
C ARG A 172 -20.25 -4.71 -14.51
N SER A 173 -20.56 -3.90 -13.48
CA SER A 173 -21.84 -3.18 -13.35
C SER A 173 -22.13 -2.15 -14.45
N GLY A 174 -21.11 -1.70 -15.19
CA GLY A 174 -21.25 -0.65 -16.20
C GLY A 174 -21.08 0.78 -15.67
N LEU A 175 -20.92 0.97 -14.35
CA LEU A 175 -20.64 2.27 -13.75
C LEU A 175 -19.31 2.89 -14.25
N ILE A 176 -18.34 2.03 -14.56
CA ILE A 176 -17.09 2.42 -15.24
C ILE A 176 -17.18 1.88 -16.69
N PRO A 177 -17.29 2.78 -17.69
CA PRO A 177 -17.50 2.40 -19.08
C PRO A 177 -16.23 1.83 -19.72
N PRO A 178 -16.35 1.08 -20.82
CA PRO A 178 -15.21 0.68 -21.62
C PRO A 178 -14.36 1.88 -22.09
N GLY A 179 -13.04 1.71 -22.13
CA GLY A 179 -12.09 2.74 -22.56
C GLY A 179 -11.76 3.79 -21.49
N ALA A 180 -12.37 3.72 -20.31
CA ALA A 180 -12.11 4.66 -19.23
C ALA A 180 -10.65 4.63 -18.75
N LYS A 181 -10.15 5.81 -18.35
CA LYS A 181 -8.89 5.93 -17.60
C LYS A 181 -9.19 5.72 -16.12
N LEU A 182 -8.71 4.59 -15.58
CA LEU A 182 -8.90 4.22 -14.18
C LEU A 182 -7.63 4.49 -13.38
N PHE A 183 -7.69 5.50 -12.53
CA PHE A 183 -6.71 5.76 -11.51
C PHE A 183 -6.88 4.80 -10.34
N ILE A 184 -5.77 4.31 -9.78
CA ILE A 184 -5.75 3.47 -8.58
C ILE A 184 -4.87 4.15 -7.55
N THR A 185 -5.39 4.37 -6.36
CA THR A 185 -4.68 5.07 -5.30
C THR A 185 -4.87 4.38 -3.96
N GLY A 186 -3.95 4.64 -3.05
CA GLY A 186 -3.98 4.17 -1.68
C GLY A 186 -2.84 4.78 -0.89
N HIS A 187 -3.01 4.79 0.43
CA HIS A 187 -2.00 5.24 1.38
C HIS A 187 -1.68 4.12 2.37
N SER A 188 -0.43 4.04 2.83
CA SER A 188 0.02 3.03 3.80
C SER A 188 -0.24 1.60 3.29
N GLN A 189 -0.85 0.72 4.10
CA GLN A 189 -1.29 -0.61 3.63
C GLN A 189 -2.16 -0.55 2.36
N GLY A 190 -2.99 0.50 2.20
CA GLY A 190 -3.81 0.70 1.02
C GLY A 190 -2.97 0.94 -0.25
N ALA A 191 -1.76 1.49 -0.13
CA ALA A 191 -0.84 1.66 -1.25
C ALA A 191 -0.30 0.32 -1.76
N ALA A 192 0.08 -0.60 -0.87
CA ALA A 192 0.49 -1.94 -1.26
C ALA A 192 -0.66 -2.72 -1.90
N ILE A 193 -1.85 -2.66 -1.30
CA ILE A 193 -3.04 -3.32 -1.88
C ILE A 193 -3.41 -2.71 -3.23
N GLY A 194 -3.39 -1.38 -3.37
CA GLY A 194 -3.64 -0.70 -4.66
C GLY A 194 -2.66 -1.12 -5.75
N THR A 195 -1.42 -1.41 -5.36
CA THR A 195 -0.41 -1.93 -6.29
C THR A 195 -0.73 -3.35 -6.76
N LEU A 196 -1.14 -4.22 -5.85
CA LEU A 196 -1.59 -5.58 -6.19
C LEU A 196 -2.88 -5.55 -7.02
N VAL A 197 -3.82 -4.65 -6.71
CA VAL A 197 -5.05 -4.47 -7.49
C VAL A 197 -4.75 -3.97 -8.90
N HIS A 198 -3.82 -3.02 -9.07
CA HIS A 198 -3.35 -2.60 -10.40
C HIS A 198 -2.80 -3.80 -11.18
N ALA A 199 -1.86 -4.53 -10.58
CA ALA A 199 -1.23 -5.68 -11.23
C ALA A 199 -2.28 -6.75 -11.62
N TYR A 200 -3.19 -7.08 -10.70
CA TYR A 200 -4.29 -8.01 -10.96
C TYR A 200 -5.19 -7.52 -12.11
N LEU A 201 -5.61 -6.26 -12.11
CA LEU A 201 -6.50 -5.74 -13.15
C LEU A 201 -5.84 -5.77 -14.52
N HIS A 202 -4.54 -5.48 -14.62
CA HIS A 202 -3.79 -5.66 -15.86
C HIS A 202 -3.94 -7.09 -16.38
N TYR A 203 -3.59 -8.08 -15.55
CA TYR A 203 -3.66 -9.49 -15.94
C TYR A 203 -5.08 -9.97 -16.22
N ALA A 204 -6.07 -9.53 -15.44
CA ALA A 204 -7.47 -9.88 -15.60
C ALA A 204 -8.07 -9.34 -16.90
N ILE A 205 -7.69 -8.13 -17.32
CA ILE A 205 -8.14 -7.52 -18.59
C ILE A 205 -7.46 -8.19 -19.79
N THR A 206 -6.20 -8.63 -19.64
CA THR A 206 -5.44 -9.30 -20.70
C THR A 206 -5.61 -10.82 -20.74
N ASP A 207 -6.41 -11.39 -19.83
CA ASP A 207 -6.62 -12.82 -19.72
C ASP A 207 -7.27 -13.37 -21.01
N PRO A 208 -6.62 -14.30 -21.74
CA PRO A 208 -7.17 -14.84 -22.98
C PRO A 208 -8.47 -15.63 -22.78
N THR A 209 -8.70 -16.16 -21.57
CA THR A 209 -9.92 -16.90 -21.22
C THR A 209 -11.09 -15.97 -20.88
N ASP A 210 -10.81 -14.69 -20.61
CA ASP A 210 -11.76 -13.69 -20.12
C ASP A 210 -12.63 -14.19 -18.95
N ARG A 211 -12.05 -14.99 -18.05
CA ARG A 211 -12.76 -15.58 -16.90
C ARG A 211 -13.46 -14.56 -16.00
N TYR A 212 -12.95 -13.32 -15.98
CA TYR A 212 -13.49 -12.23 -15.18
C TYR A 212 -14.46 -11.33 -15.94
N GLN A 213 -14.66 -11.55 -17.25
CA GLN A 213 -15.50 -10.72 -18.13
C GLN A 213 -15.08 -9.25 -18.09
N LEU A 214 -13.77 -9.01 -18.14
CA LEU A 214 -13.16 -7.68 -18.06
C LEU A 214 -12.42 -7.28 -19.35
N LYS A 215 -12.22 -8.21 -20.29
CA LYS A 215 -11.47 -7.95 -21.53
C LYS A 215 -12.04 -6.78 -22.34
N ASP A 216 -13.36 -6.71 -22.46
CA ASP A 216 -14.05 -5.64 -23.21
C ASP A 216 -14.00 -4.28 -22.51
N LYS A 217 -13.53 -4.20 -21.26
CA LYS A 217 -13.42 -2.92 -20.55
C LYS A 217 -12.33 -2.02 -21.10
N ARG A 218 -11.26 -2.57 -21.68
CA ARG A 218 -10.19 -1.79 -22.34
C ARG A 218 -9.72 -0.60 -21.49
N LEU A 219 -9.61 -0.79 -20.17
CA LEU A 219 -9.28 0.29 -19.23
C LEU A 219 -7.83 0.74 -19.42
N THR A 220 -7.59 2.03 -19.29
CA THR A 220 -6.24 2.57 -19.14
C THR A 220 -5.94 2.69 -17.66
N LEU A 221 -5.12 1.79 -17.13
CA LEU A 221 -4.76 1.76 -15.70
C LEU A 221 -3.64 2.75 -15.42
N LYS A 222 -3.77 3.50 -14.31
CA LYS A 222 -2.72 4.38 -13.80
C LYS A 222 -2.76 4.42 -12.28
N SER A 223 -1.63 4.39 -11.59
CA SER A 223 -1.60 4.43 -10.13
C SER A 223 -0.69 5.50 -9.57
N TYR A 224 -1.16 6.13 -8.50
CA TYR A 224 -0.41 7.01 -7.61
C TYR A 224 -0.66 6.50 -6.21
N VAL A 225 0.38 6.01 -5.54
CA VAL A 225 0.24 5.45 -4.19
C VAL A 225 1.24 6.11 -3.25
N PHE A 226 0.88 6.20 -1.98
CA PHE A 226 1.57 7.03 -0.99
C PHE A 226 2.01 6.19 0.20
N ALA A 227 3.23 6.40 0.69
CA ALA A 227 3.76 5.65 1.82
C ALA A 227 3.67 4.12 1.62
N GLN A 228 4.06 3.64 0.43
CA GLN A 228 3.86 2.24 0.02
C GLN A 228 4.81 1.31 0.80
N PRO A 229 4.30 0.40 1.67
CA PRO A 229 5.11 -0.72 2.12
C PRO A 229 5.34 -1.68 0.94
N LYS A 230 6.48 -2.35 0.93
CA LYS A 230 6.95 -3.22 -0.16
C LYS A 230 5.93 -4.36 -0.41
N PRO A 231 5.21 -4.36 -1.55
CA PRO A 231 4.09 -5.27 -1.77
C PRO A 231 4.50 -6.71 -2.13
N GLY A 232 5.73 -6.89 -2.62
CA GLY A 232 6.24 -8.18 -3.06
C GLY A 232 7.75 -8.18 -3.22
N ASN A 233 8.27 -9.31 -3.68
CA ASN A 233 9.70 -9.49 -3.89
C ASN A 233 10.22 -8.78 -5.14
N TYR A 234 11.54 -8.80 -5.34
CA TYR A 234 12.18 -8.22 -6.52
C TYR A 234 11.62 -8.74 -7.86
N GLN A 235 11.28 -10.02 -7.95
CA GLN A 235 10.68 -10.62 -9.14
C GLN A 235 9.29 -10.02 -9.43
N PHE A 236 8.46 -9.82 -8.40
CA PHE A 236 7.20 -9.10 -8.52
C PHE A 236 7.42 -7.65 -8.97
N ALA A 237 8.42 -6.95 -8.42
CA ALA A 237 8.68 -5.57 -8.80
C ALA A 237 9.17 -5.41 -10.25
N LEU A 238 9.99 -6.35 -10.75
CA LEU A 238 10.40 -6.39 -12.16
C LEU A 238 9.21 -6.59 -13.10
N ASP A 239 8.31 -7.49 -12.71
CA ASP A 239 7.08 -7.77 -13.44
C ASP A 239 6.17 -6.52 -13.48
N PHE A 240 5.95 -5.90 -12.32
CA PHE A 240 5.16 -4.69 -12.20
C PHE A 240 5.76 -3.49 -12.95
N ALA A 241 7.09 -3.37 -12.95
CA ALA A 241 7.79 -2.38 -13.76
C ALA A 241 7.55 -2.60 -15.25
N ARG A 242 7.48 -3.86 -15.72
CA ARG A 242 7.16 -4.17 -17.11
C ARG A 242 5.73 -3.81 -17.50
N VAL A 243 4.74 -4.12 -16.65
CA VAL A 243 3.32 -3.93 -17.01
C VAL A 243 2.78 -2.54 -16.72
N ALA A 244 3.44 -1.75 -15.85
CA ALA A 244 3.00 -0.41 -15.49
C ALA A 244 4.13 0.62 -15.36
N GLY A 245 5.21 0.30 -14.64
CA GLY A 245 6.28 1.28 -14.33
C GLY A 245 6.94 1.91 -15.57
N HIS A 246 7.38 1.10 -16.53
CA HIS A 246 8.01 1.54 -17.77
C HIS A 246 7.05 2.28 -18.72
N HIS A 247 5.74 2.13 -18.53
CA HIS A 247 4.74 2.85 -19.30
C HIS A 247 4.41 4.23 -18.73
N GLY A 248 5.06 4.64 -17.64
CA GLY A 248 4.73 5.90 -16.96
C GLY A 248 3.34 5.89 -16.34
N THR A 249 2.87 4.71 -15.90
CA THR A 249 1.53 4.54 -15.34
C THR A 249 1.50 4.06 -13.89
N ALA A 250 2.64 3.85 -13.22
CA ALA A 250 2.66 3.53 -11.81
C ALA A 250 3.70 4.35 -11.05
N PHE A 251 3.22 5.19 -10.13
CA PHE A 251 4.04 6.09 -9.33
C PHE A 251 3.85 5.83 -7.85
N VAL A 252 4.96 5.85 -7.13
CA VAL A 252 5.02 5.65 -5.69
C VAL A 252 5.65 6.88 -5.06
N ILE A 253 4.88 7.58 -4.22
CA ILE A 253 5.34 8.78 -3.52
C ILE A 253 5.70 8.37 -2.10
N ASN A 254 6.98 8.44 -1.76
CA ASN A 254 7.48 8.05 -0.43
C ASN A 254 8.29 9.17 0.21
N ASN A 255 8.07 9.34 1.51
CA ASN A 255 8.83 10.21 2.39
C ASN A 255 10.08 9.48 2.90
N ASN A 256 11.26 10.11 2.82
CA ASN A 256 12.50 9.50 3.30
C ASN A 256 12.54 9.24 4.82
N LEU A 257 11.79 10.03 5.62
CA LEU A 257 11.69 9.85 7.08
C LEU A 257 10.51 8.95 7.50
N ASP A 258 9.76 8.41 6.55
CA ASP A 258 8.68 7.48 6.84
C ASP A 258 9.23 6.05 6.93
N ALA A 259 8.99 5.41 8.08
CA ALA A 259 9.46 4.06 8.34
C ALA A 259 8.65 2.97 7.60
N VAL A 260 7.40 3.25 7.21
CA VAL A 260 6.51 2.25 6.60
C VAL A 260 7.00 1.78 5.23
N PRO A 261 7.47 2.65 4.32
CA PRO A 261 8.11 2.22 3.07
C PRO A 261 9.30 1.26 3.20
N GLN A 262 9.94 1.20 4.35
CA GLN A 262 11.07 0.29 4.58
C GLN A 262 10.63 -1.16 4.83
N LEU A 263 9.33 -1.38 5.05
CA LEU A 263 8.74 -2.65 5.44
C LEU A 263 7.96 -3.31 4.28
N PRO A 264 7.93 -4.65 4.16
CA PRO A 264 8.76 -5.62 4.88
C PRO A 264 10.25 -5.53 4.50
N ILE A 265 11.12 -5.87 5.44
CA ILE A 265 12.58 -5.70 5.30
C ILE A 265 13.19 -6.54 4.16
N ASN A 266 14.24 -5.99 3.54
CA ASN A 266 15.16 -6.69 2.63
C ASN A 266 16.53 -6.84 3.30
N GLN A 267 16.74 -7.95 4.02
CA GLN A 267 18.00 -8.29 4.71
C GLN A 267 18.52 -7.30 5.78
N GLN A 268 17.99 -6.07 5.90
CA GLN A 268 18.24 -5.16 7.02
C GLN A 268 17.56 -5.68 8.29
N THR A 269 18.25 -5.58 9.42
CA THR A 269 17.77 -6.10 10.69
C THR A 269 16.59 -5.24 11.16
N ILE A 270 15.48 -5.83 11.63
CA ILE A 270 14.30 -5.11 12.17
C ILE A 270 14.71 -3.99 13.14
N ALA A 271 15.75 -4.25 13.92
CA ALA A 271 16.25 -3.34 14.92
C ALA A 271 17.04 -2.15 14.35
N GLU A 272 17.57 -2.21 13.12
CA GLU A 272 18.18 -1.04 12.43
C GLU A 272 17.07 -0.11 11.94
N SER A 273 16.07 -0.63 11.22
CA SER A 273 14.92 0.16 10.75
C SER A 273 14.12 0.82 11.89
N ILE A 274 13.91 0.11 13.00
CA ILE A 274 13.22 0.66 14.16
C ILE A 274 14.12 1.62 14.95
N ALA A 275 15.43 1.34 15.06
CA ALA A 275 16.36 2.25 15.73
C ALA A 275 16.48 3.58 14.98
N ASP A 276 16.53 3.56 13.65
CA ASP A 276 16.58 4.77 12.83
C ASP A 276 15.29 5.57 12.99
N ALA A 277 14.12 4.91 12.89
CA ALA A 277 12.82 5.56 13.10
C ALA A 277 12.65 6.14 14.52
N VAL A 278 13.21 5.49 15.55
CA VAL A 278 13.17 5.98 16.93
C VAL A 278 14.18 7.11 17.14
N SER A 279 15.39 6.99 16.59
CA SER A 279 16.47 7.99 16.68
C SER A 279 16.12 9.29 15.95
N GLU A 280 15.42 9.20 14.82
CA GLU A 280 15.01 10.38 14.05
C GLU A 280 13.76 11.07 14.60
N ASN A 281 12.87 10.30 15.26
CA ASN A 281 11.69 10.84 15.95
C ASN A 281 11.99 11.30 17.39
N GLN A 282 13.10 10.84 18.00
CA GLN A 282 13.58 11.33 19.28
C GLN A 282 14.81 12.22 19.06
N GLY A 283 14.58 13.54 18.98
CA GLY A 283 15.64 14.51 18.75
C GLY A 283 16.92 14.26 19.58
N HIS A 284 18.06 14.22 18.88
CA HIS A 284 19.45 14.24 19.36
C HIS A 284 19.68 14.20 20.89
N GLY A 285 19.62 13.00 21.48
CA GLY A 285 20.08 12.69 22.83
C GLY A 285 21.25 11.69 22.81
N ARG A 286 22.39 12.07 23.41
CA ARG A 286 23.70 11.39 23.31
C ARG A 286 23.73 9.93 23.78
N GLY A 287 24.36 9.07 22.97
CA GLY A 287 25.36 8.09 23.42
C GLY A 287 24.94 6.61 23.45
N ALA A 288 25.07 5.90 22.34
CA ALA A 288 25.14 4.43 22.35
C ALA A 288 25.79 3.89 21.06
N SER A 289 27.10 3.58 21.06
CA SER A 289 27.81 3.23 19.81
C SER A 289 28.66 1.95 19.84
N GLY A 290 28.57 1.10 20.87
CA GLY A 290 29.38 -0.14 20.94
C GLY A 290 28.60 -1.42 21.20
N VAL A 291 27.72 -1.43 22.21
CA VAL A 291 26.99 -2.63 22.65
C VAL A 291 25.82 -3.01 21.72
N LEU A 292 25.30 -2.05 20.95
CA LEU A 292 24.19 -2.25 20.03
C LEU A 292 24.56 -3.18 18.86
N ILE A 293 25.74 -3.03 18.26
CA ILE A 293 26.11 -3.72 17.00
C ILE A 293 26.23 -5.24 17.19
N ASP A 294 26.83 -5.68 18.30
CA ASP A 294 27.01 -7.13 18.57
C ASP A 294 25.71 -7.80 19.06
N GLY A 295 24.81 -7.04 19.68
CA GLY A 295 23.45 -7.46 20.01
C GLY A 295 22.54 -7.59 18.78
N LEU A 296 22.70 -6.71 17.80
CA LEU A 296 21.94 -6.69 16.54
C LEU A 296 22.20 -7.93 15.66
N ALA A 297 23.46 -8.37 15.56
CA ALA A 297 23.81 -9.56 14.78
C ALA A 297 23.22 -10.87 15.37
N LYS A 298 23.14 -10.98 16.71
CA LYS A 298 22.46 -12.10 17.39
C LYS A 298 20.94 -12.00 17.29
N ALA A 299 20.40 -10.78 17.33
CA ALA A 299 18.98 -10.52 17.09
C ALA A 299 18.55 -10.90 15.68
N GLY A 300 19.38 -10.71 14.65
CA GLY A 300 19.08 -11.11 13.26
C GLY A 300 18.80 -12.62 13.10
N LYS A 301 19.59 -13.48 13.75
CA LYS A 301 19.35 -14.94 13.76
C LYS A 301 18.12 -15.35 14.59
N ALA A 302 17.89 -14.67 15.71
CA ALA A 302 16.71 -14.89 16.56
C ALA A 302 15.41 -14.43 15.90
N VAL A 303 15.45 -13.34 15.12
CA VAL A 303 14.34 -12.82 14.31
C VAL A 303 14.00 -13.79 13.17
N PHE A 304 14.99 -14.41 12.54
CA PHE A 304 14.76 -15.43 11.51
C PHE A 304 14.09 -16.69 12.08
N TRP A 305 14.54 -17.13 13.26
CA TRP A 305 13.92 -18.23 14.00
C TRP A 305 12.52 -17.88 14.50
N ALA A 306 12.32 -16.67 15.03
CA ALA A 306 11.02 -16.15 15.43
C ALA A 306 10.08 -16.05 14.22
N ARG A 307 10.53 -15.56 13.05
CA ARG A 307 9.71 -15.48 11.83
C ARG A 307 9.16 -16.83 11.42
N ASN A 308 9.94 -17.92 11.43
CA ASN A 308 9.41 -19.23 11.04
C ASN A 308 8.33 -19.74 12.02
N LEU A 309 8.46 -19.44 13.32
CA LEU A 309 7.44 -19.74 14.33
C LEU A 309 6.22 -18.80 14.25
N PHE A 310 6.43 -17.53 13.91
CA PHE A 310 5.38 -16.53 13.76
C PHE A 310 4.65 -16.64 12.41
N ALA A 311 5.31 -17.06 11.34
CA ALA A 311 4.75 -17.24 10.01
C ALA A 311 3.71 -18.34 9.99
N GLU A 312 3.97 -19.48 10.66
CA GLU A 312 2.95 -20.52 10.86
C GLU A 312 1.77 -19.99 11.70
N HIS A 313 2.03 -19.20 12.75
CA HIS A 313 0.97 -18.63 13.59
C HIS A 313 0.14 -17.56 12.87
N ILE A 314 0.76 -16.75 12.02
CA ILE A 314 0.11 -15.71 11.20
C ILE A 314 -0.62 -16.34 10.02
N ALA A 315 -0.05 -17.32 9.32
CA ALA A 315 -0.76 -18.08 8.30
C ALA A 315 -1.99 -18.78 8.92
N ASN A 316 -1.83 -19.43 10.08
CA ASN A 316 -2.96 -20.02 10.81
C ASN A 316 -3.95 -18.98 11.34
N LYS A 317 -3.53 -17.75 11.69
CA LYS A 317 -4.43 -16.66 12.11
C LYS A 317 -5.14 -16.03 10.93
N VAL A 318 -4.47 -15.77 9.82
CA VAL A 318 -5.05 -15.28 8.57
C VAL A 318 -6.05 -16.32 8.06
N ASP A 319 -5.67 -17.59 7.99
CA ASP A 319 -6.57 -18.71 7.66
C ASP A 319 -7.77 -18.76 8.62
N LYS A 320 -7.58 -18.65 9.94
CA LYS A 320 -8.68 -18.57 10.92
C LYS A 320 -9.55 -17.31 10.83
N LEU A 321 -8.97 -16.16 10.49
CA LEU A 321 -9.65 -14.87 10.40
C LEU A 321 -10.46 -14.73 9.10
N TYR A 322 -9.98 -15.35 8.01
CA TYR A 322 -10.71 -15.40 6.74
C TYR A 322 -11.66 -16.60 6.66
N SER A 323 -11.44 -17.69 7.41
CA SER A 323 -12.31 -18.89 7.41
C SER A 323 -13.61 -18.75 8.22
N LEU A 324 -13.81 -17.68 9.00
CA LEU A 324 -15.06 -17.47 9.74
C LEU A 324 -15.82 -16.24 9.21
N GLU A 325 -17.05 -16.51 8.77
CA GLU A 325 -18.05 -15.59 8.18
C GLU A 325 -17.71 -14.91 6.85
N GLN A 326 -16.51 -14.36 6.65
CA GLN A 326 -16.21 -13.58 5.44
C GLN A 326 -16.05 -14.44 4.18
N ALA A 327 -15.58 -15.68 4.33
CA ALA A 327 -15.48 -16.59 3.20
C ALA A 327 -16.81 -16.84 2.47
N LYS A 328 -17.95 -16.68 3.16
CA LYS A 328 -19.29 -16.84 2.58
C LYS A 328 -19.64 -15.73 1.59
N ASN A 329 -19.02 -14.56 1.74
CA ASN A 329 -19.30 -13.40 0.91
C ASN A 329 -18.33 -13.28 -0.26
N ILE A 330 -17.38 -14.20 -0.43
CA ILE A 330 -16.48 -14.22 -1.57
C ILE A 330 -17.12 -15.02 -2.71
N ASP A 331 -17.19 -14.42 -3.89
CA ASP A 331 -17.57 -15.05 -5.13
C ASP A 331 -16.42 -15.94 -5.63
N THR A 332 -16.50 -17.24 -5.39
CA THR A 332 -15.52 -18.19 -5.93
C THR A 332 -15.89 -18.75 -7.28
N SER A 333 -17.01 -18.34 -7.88
CA SER A 333 -17.49 -18.91 -9.15
C SER A 333 -16.52 -18.67 -10.32
N TYR A 334 -15.71 -17.61 -10.24
CA TYR A 334 -14.62 -17.32 -11.19
C TYR A 334 -13.55 -18.43 -11.28
N PHE A 335 -13.54 -19.36 -10.32
CA PHE A 335 -12.56 -20.43 -10.21
C PHE A 335 -13.18 -21.82 -10.31
N ASP A 336 -14.45 -21.91 -10.67
CA ASP A 336 -15.14 -23.18 -10.87
C ASP A 336 -14.59 -23.93 -12.07
N GLY A 337 -14.41 -25.23 -11.92
CA GLY A 337 -13.80 -26.08 -12.95
C GLY A 337 -12.30 -25.90 -13.13
N ILE A 338 -11.65 -24.95 -12.44
CA ILE A 338 -10.19 -24.82 -12.48
C ILE A 338 -9.55 -25.82 -11.52
N ALA A 339 -8.61 -26.62 -12.06
CA ALA A 339 -7.86 -27.59 -11.29
C ALA A 339 -7.11 -26.91 -10.12
N LYS A 340 -7.07 -27.59 -8.98
CA LYS A 340 -6.25 -27.16 -7.84
C LYS A 340 -4.79 -27.06 -8.29
N ILE A 341 -4.18 -25.90 -8.08
CA ILE A 341 -2.75 -25.72 -8.31
C ILE A 341 -1.98 -26.28 -7.11
N PRO A 342 -0.87 -27.01 -7.31
CA PRO A 342 0.00 -27.44 -6.24
C PRO A 342 0.43 -26.26 -5.36
N GLU A 343 0.59 -26.51 -4.07
CA GLU A 343 1.26 -25.56 -3.19
C GLU A 343 2.72 -25.41 -3.62
N GLN A 344 3.17 -24.16 -3.76
CA GLN A 344 4.56 -23.88 -4.07
C GLN A 344 5.25 -23.40 -2.79
N ALA A 345 6.41 -23.98 -2.50
CA ALA A 345 7.23 -23.53 -1.38
C ALA A 345 7.72 -22.10 -1.65
N VAL A 346 7.48 -21.20 -0.70
CA VAL A 346 7.74 -19.77 -0.82
C VAL A 346 8.55 -19.27 0.37
N ASN A 347 9.53 -18.40 0.12
CA ASN A 347 10.50 -18.03 1.15
C ASN A 347 11.19 -16.66 0.93
N SER A 348 10.68 -15.79 0.06
CA SER A 348 11.39 -14.54 -0.24
C SER A 348 11.55 -13.63 0.97
N LEU A 349 12.75 -13.07 1.07
CA LEU A 349 13.16 -12.01 1.99
C LEU A 349 13.63 -10.77 1.25
N ASN A 350 13.44 -10.74 -0.08
CA ASN A 350 13.91 -9.68 -0.95
C ASN A 350 12.73 -8.79 -1.37
N TYR A 351 11.98 -8.30 -0.38
CA TYR A 351 10.87 -7.37 -0.60
C TYR A 351 11.42 -6.03 -1.12
N THR A 352 10.76 -5.47 -2.13
CA THR A 352 11.20 -4.20 -2.71
C THR A 352 10.01 -3.32 -3.09
N LEU A 353 10.32 -2.05 -3.31
CA LEU A 353 9.38 -1.07 -3.81
C LEU A 353 8.91 -1.45 -5.22
N SER A 354 7.63 -1.23 -5.52
CA SER A 354 7.06 -1.55 -6.83
C SER A 354 6.38 -0.33 -7.45
N GLY A 355 7.01 0.20 -8.51
CA GLY A 355 6.58 1.38 -9.26
C GLY A 355 7.68 2.44 -9.36
N THR A 356 7.43 3.51 -10.11
CA THR A 356 8.37 4.62 -10.27
C THR A 356 8.36 5.48 -9.02
N LEU A 357 9.48 5.51 -8.28
CA LEU A 357 9.63 6.30 -7.07
C LEU A 357 9.66 7.80 -7.38
N ILE A 358 8.82 8.55 -6.69
CA ILE A 358 8.81 10.01 -6.63
C ILE A 358 9.10 10.37 -5.17
N PRO A 359 10.36 10.66 -4.82
CA PRO A 359 10.71 10.93 -3.43
C PRO A 359 10.17 12.30 -2.99
N VAL A 360 9.70 12.36 -1.75
CA VAL A 360 9.54 13.61 -1.00
C VAL A 360 10.37 13.51 0.28
N PHE A 361 10.80 14.64 0.82
CA PHE A 361 11.74 14.70 1.92
C PHE A 361 11.10 15.27 3.18
N GLY A 362 11.00 14.46 4.23
CA GLY A 362 10.40 14.84 5.49
C GLY A 362 11.24 15.86 6.25
N ILE A 363 10.59 16.62 7.13
CA ILE A 363 11.24 17.56 8.04
C ILE A 363 11.34 16.92 9.43
N SER A 364 12.54 16.87 10.00
CA SER A 364 12.77 16.32 11.35
C SER A 364 11.93 17.06 12.40
N GLY A 365 11.22 16.30 13.24
CA GLY A 365 10.26 16.84 14.20
C GLY A 365 9.09 17.61 13.57
N GLY A 366 8.88 17.48 12.25
CA GLY A 366 7.85 18.15 11.47
C GLY A 366 7.98 19.67 11.28
N GLY A 367 8.85 20.31 12.06
CA GLY A 367 9.11 21.74 11.99
C GLY A 367 7.82 22.58 12.04
N ASN A 368 7.74 23.58 11.16
CA ASN A 368 6.55 24.44 11.04
C ASN A 368 5.45 23.83 10.14
N LEU A 369 5.71 22.73 9.43
CA LEU A 369 4.72 22.14 8.55
C LEU A 369 3.72 21.29 9.33
N TYR A 370 4.19 20.46 10.26
CA TYR A 370 3.38 19.57 11.06
C TYR A 370 3.99 19.44 12.47
N PRO A 371 3.71 20.40 13.37
CA PRO A 371 4.30 20.38 14.70
C PRO A 371 3.88 19.11 15.44
N PRO A 372 4.77 18.50 16.23
CA PRO A 372 4.44 17.27 16.95
C PRO A 372 3.25 17.54 17.88
N ALA A 373 2.40 16.53 18.06
CA ALA A 373 1.46 16.53 19.18
C ALA A 373 2.23 16.82 20.47
N SER A 374 1.60 17.55 21.41
CA SER A 374 2.19 18.03 22.68
C SER A 374 3.27 17.10 23.24
N SER A 375 4.34 17.65 23.84
CA SER A 375 5.52 16.91 24.35
C SER A 375 5.21 15.62 25.13
N ASP A 376 4.05 15.54 25.74
CA ASP A 376 3.61 14.45 26.61
C ASP A 376 3.00 13.26 25.83
N LYS A 377 2.76 13.40 24.51
CA LYS A 377 2.23 12.36 23.60
C LYS A 377 2.86 12.47 22.20
N PRO A 378 4.09 11.99 22.00
CA PRO A 378 4.73 12.02 20.69
C PRO A 378 3.97 11.17 19.67
N ASP A 379 3.72 11.73 18.49
CA ASP A 379 3.14 11.02 17.35
C ASP A 379 4.22 10.27 16.56
N LEU A 380 4.34 8.96 16.81
CA LEU A 380 5.35 8.10 16.19
C LEU A 380 5.12 7.87 14.68
N LEU A 381 3.94 8.22 14.16
CA LEU A 381 3.58 8.09 12.75
C LEU A 381 3.43 9.46 12.07
N LEU A 382 3.95 10.52 12.68
CA LEU A 382 3.88 11.89 12.16
C LEU A 382 4.35 11.98 10.69
N GLN A 383 5.46 11.31 10.34
CA GLN A 383 6.00 11.29 8.97
C GLN A 383 5.19 10.44 7.99
N HIS A 384 4.30 9.60 8.53
CA HIS A 384 3.53 8.61 7.78
C HIS A 384 2.15 9.12 7.36
N HIS A 385 1.51 10.00 8.15
CA HIS A 385 0.14 10.47 7.90
C HIS A 385 -0.09 11.01 6.50
N ALA A 386 -1.29 10.79 5.96
CA ALA A 386 -1.62 11.26 4.62
C ALA A 386 -1.63 12.80 4.55
N THR A 387 -2.02 13.48 5.63
CA THR A 387 -1.88 14.94 5.79
C THR A 387 -0.43 15.42 5.72
N THR A 388 0.52 14.68 6.29
CA THR A 388 1.94 14.99 6.18
C THR A 388 2.40 14.89 4.74
N TYR A 389 2.07 13.81 4.04
CA TYR A 389 2.35 13.67 2.60
C TYR A 389 1.72 14.81 1.78
N ARG A 390 0.52 15.28 2.13
CA ARG A 390 -0.15 16.40 1.46
C ARG A 390 0.68 17.67 1.55
N LYS A 391 1.21 17.97 2.73
CA LYS A 391 2.08 19.13 2.97
C LYS A 391 3.40 19.01 2.22
N LEU A 392 4.05 17.84 2.27
CA LEU A 392 5.32 17.59 1.58
C LEU A 392 5.16 17.71 0.05
N ILE A 393 4.11 17.10 -0.52
CA ILE A 393 3.81 17.19 -1.95
C ILE A 393 3.51 18.62 -2.37
N ASN A 394 2.73 19.38 -1.58
CA ASN A 394 2.43 20.78 -1.90
C ASN A 394 3.67 21.68 -1.88
N GLN A 395 4.65 21.36 -1.03
CA GLN A 395 5.89 22.13 -0.92
C GLN A 395 6.92 21.76 -2.00
N GLN A 396 7.00 20.48 -2.37
CA GLN A 396 8.14 19.93 -3.12
C GLN A 396 7.83 19.56 -4.58
N LEU A 397 6.55 19.35 -4.92
CA LEU A 397 6.09 18.92 -6.26
C LEU A 397 5.08 19.89 -6.87
#